data_AF-A0A091MQS0-F1
#
_entry.id   AF-A0A091MQS0-F1
#
_cell.length_a   1.000
_cell.length_b   1.000
_cell.length_c   1.000
_cell.angle_alpha   90.00
_cell.angle_beta   90.00
_cell.angle_gamma   90.00
#
_symmetry.space_group_name_H-M   'P 1'
#
loop_
_entity.id
_entity.type
_entity.pdbx_description
1 polymer ?
#
loop_
_entity_poly.entity_id
_entity_poly.type
_entity_poly.pdbx_seq_one_letter_code
_entity_poly.pdbx_strand_id
1 'polypeptide(L)'
;FLGHVALGNEEWNPWEGDEKNELVASQQRYEANLKMIKSARSHLEQTRLRVQIWGKAAIGLYLWQHIFGGHLEPADATAQWREGSQKAGKTYFSFITGPSVVPGYFSVEAENVVLVLNGREKAKIAYAAQWLHYAQTLIQTHKIQRVAVVLLGNEQCKNEWIQPYLKRNGGFVNLLFVTYDYTLVNEEDIFQWPLGVATYRNFPVVEPSWSMLHDPRSYLCNFLGTVYKNSSRETLMEILKQDGLDKLCWIAAREQWQPQETNESFKNYQDALLQSDLTLCPVGINTECYRIYEACSYGSLPVIEDVMTPGDCGNSSMYHSAPLQLLKTMGAPFIFIKNWKELPAVLEKEKKMSLQEKIQRRKKLLEWYRNFKAWMRQKFINTLENSFLPSDKG
;
A
#
# COMPACT_ATOMS: atom_id res chain seq x y z
N PHE A 1 90.47 -6.58 23.46
CA PHE A 1 89.59 -5.48 23.93
C PHE A 1 88.62 -5.13 22.81
N LEU A 2 87.33 -5.24 23.13
CA LEU A 2 86.12 -4.66 22.52
C LEU A 2 85.57 -5.14 21.15
N GLY A 3 84.25 -5.37 21.17
CA GLY A 3 83.29 -5.43 20.06
C GLY A 3 82.81 -6.85 19.74
N HIS A 4 81.53 -7.23 19.76
CA HIS A 4 80.26 -6.54 19.95
C HIS A 4 79.20 -7.61 20.30
N VAL A 5 78.31 -7.33 21.24
CA VAL A 5 77.10 -8.12 21.53
C VAL A 5 76.04 -7.81 20.47
N ALA A 6 75.44 -8.84 19.87
CA ALA A 6 74.18 -8.75 19.15
C ALA A 6 73.17 -9.70 19.81
N LEU A 7 72.26 -9.10 20.59
CA LEU A 7 71.06 -9.72 21.12
C LEU A 7 70.05 -9.90 19.97
N GLY A 8 69.75 -11.15 19.61
CA GLY A 8 68.55 -11.50 18.86
C GLY A 8 67.49 -11.99 19.83
N ASN A 9 66.60 -11.08 20.26
CA ASN A 9 65.36 -11.41 20.95
C ASN A 9 64.43 -12.12 19.96
N GLU A 10 64.11 -13.39 20.17
CA GLU A 10 62.85 -13.95 19.70
C GLU A 10 61.75 -13.39 20.61
N GLU A 11 61.15 -12.27 20.19
CA GLU A 11 59.95 -11.72 20.81
C GLU A 11 58.81 -12.71 20.62
N TRP A 12 58.49 -13.43 21.71
CA TRP A 12 57.28 -14.22 21.81
C TRP A 12 56.07 -13.30 21.63
N ASN A 13 55.42 -13.37 20.46
CA ASN A 13 54.20 -12.64 20.18
C ASN A 13 52.99 -13.42 20.74
N PRO A 14 52.32 -12.94 21.80
CA PRO A 14 51.20 -13.65 22.43
C PRO A 14 49.96 -13.76 21.50
N TRP A 15 49.97 -13.04 20.37
CA TRP A 15 48.82 -12.82 19.51
C TRP A 15 48.94 -13.48 18.12
N GLU A 16 50.00 -14.24 17.85
CA GLU A 16 50.20 -14.95 16.56
C GLU A 16 49.05 -15.91 16.20
N GLY A 17 48.42 -16.50 17.21
CA GLY A 17 47.23 -17.34 17.04
C GLY A 17 45.98 -16.54 16.65
N ASP A 18 45.84 -15.34 17.22
CA ASP A 18 44.70 -14.45 16.97
C ASP A 18 44.81 -13.77 15.59
N GLU A 19 46.02 -13.39 15.16
CA GLU A 19 46.26 -12.85 13.81
C GLU A 19 45.99 -13.90 12.71
N LYS A 20 46.38 -15.16 12.92
CA LYS A 20 46.06 -16.26 11.99
C LYS A 20 44.55 -16.53 11.93
N ASN A 21 43.87 -16.47 13.08
CA ASN A 21 42.42 -16.62 13.14
C ASN A 21 41.69 -15.46 12.46
N GLU A 22 42.17 -14.22 12.61
CA GLU A 22 41.63 -13.05 11.90
C GLU A 22 41.86 -13.12 10.39
N LEU A 23 43.03 -13.58 9.94
CA LEU A 23 43.32 -13.80 8.52
C LEU A 23 42.40 -14.86 7.90
N VAL A 24 42.20 -15.99 8.58
CA VAL A 24 41.26 -17.03 8.15
C VAL A 24 39.82 -16.52 8.16
N ALA A 25 39.41 -15.78 9.20
CA ALA A 25 38.08 -15.17 9.27
C ALA A 25 37.87 -14.07 8.21
N SER A 26 38.94 -13.36 7.82
CA SER A 26 38.92 -12.35 6.74
C SER A 26 38.80 -13.02 5.37
N GLN A 27 39.54 -14.10 5.12
CA GLN A 27 39.42 -14.91 3.90
C GLN A 27 38.04 -15.57 3.80
N GLN A 28 37.50 -16.12 4.88
CA GLN A 28 36.14 -16.69 4.90
C GLN A 28 35.08 -15.62 4.64
N ARG A 29 35.24 -14.40 5.18
CA ARG A 29 34.37 -13.25 4.88
C ARG A 29 34.49 -12.81 3.42
N TYR A 30 35.69 -12.80 2.85
CA TYR A 30 35.93 -12.48 1.44
C TYR A 30 35.32 -13.52 0.50
N GLU A 31 35.47 -14.81 0.80
CA GLU A 31 34.86 -15.90 0.04
C GLU A 31 33.33 -15.94 0.16
N ALA A 32 32.78 -15.63 1.35
CA ALA A 32 31.34 -15.47 1.55
C ALA A 32 30.80 -14.30 0.75
N ASN A 33 31.50 -13.15 0.74
CA ASN A 33 31.16 -12.00 -0.10
C ASN A 33 31.25 -12.32 -1.60
N LEU A 34 32.28 -13.05 -2.04
CA LEU A 34 32.39 -13.49 -3.44
C LEU A 34 31.28 -14.48 -3.83
N LYS A 35 30.88 -15.38 -2.93
CA LYS A 35 29.73 -16.28 -3.14
C LYS A 35 28.41 -15.50 -3.20
N MET A 36 28.22 -14.49 -2.35
CA MET A 36 27.08 -13.56 -2.44
C MET A 36 27.08 -12.77 -3.74
N ILE A 37 28.23 -12.25 -4.19
CA ILE A 37 28.32 -11.49 -5.44
C ILE A 37 28.06 -12.41 -6.65
N LYS A 38 28.57 -13.65 -6.62
CA LYS A 38 28.31 -14.66 -7.65
C LYS A 38 26.84 -15.11 -7.66
N SER A 39 26.20 -15.28 -6.50
CA SER A 39 24.77 -15.61 -6.42
C SER A 39 23.91 -14.41 -6.84
N ALA A 40 24.27 -13.19 -6.46
CA ALA A 40 23.59 -11.97 -6.90
C ALA A 40 23.70 -11.81 -8.42
N ARG A 41 24.87 -12.09 -9.02
CA ARG A 41 25.06 -12.09 -10.49
C ARG A 41 24.25 -13.19 -11.19
N SER A 42 24.26 -14.42 -10.69
CA SER A 42 23.46 -15.51 -11.28
C SER A 42 21.94 -15.28 -11.11
N HIS A 43 21.52 -14.61 -10.03
CA HIS A 43 20.14 -14.18 -9.84
C HIS A 43 19.74 -13.01 -10.76
N LEU A 44 20.67 -12.10 -11.09
CA LEU A 44 20.49 -11.04 -12.07
C LEU A 44 20.30 -11.59 -13.50
N GLU A 45 21.06 -12.62 -13.88
CA GLU A 45 20.97 -13.25 -15.21
C GLU A 45 19.59 -13.89 -15.52
N GLN A 46 18.80 -14.21 -14.49
CA GLN A 46 17.42 -14.71 -14.65
C GLN A 46 16.34 -13.61 -14.69
N THR A 47 16.70 -12.33 -14.55
CA THR A 47 15.71 -11.26 -14.39
C THR A 47 15.59 -10.45 -15.67
N ARG A 48 14.45 -10.61 -16.37
CA ARG A 48 14.21 -10.01 -17.69
C ARG A 48 13.79 -8.54 -17.61
N LEU A 49 13.19 -8.11 -16.50
CA LEU A 49 12.71 -6.74 -16.32
C LEU A 49 13.25 -6.15 -15.01
N ARG A 50 13.76 -4.92 -15.06
CA ARG A 50 14.13 -4.13 -13.88
C ARG A 50 13.22 -2.91 -13.82
N VAL A 51 12.54 -2.74 -12.69
CA VAL A 51 11.63 -1.62 -12.42
C VAL A 51 12.04 -0.92 -11.14
N GLN A 52 12.20 0.40 -11.20
CA GLN A 52 12.39 1.23 -10.01
C GLN A 52 11.10 2.02 -9.73
N ILE A 53 10.59 1.92 -8.51
CA ILE A 53 9.36 2.58 -8.06
C ILE A 53 9.75 3.79 -7.22
N TRP A 54 9.29 4.98 -7.60
CA TRP A 54 9.55 6.23 -6.90
C TRP A 54 8.31 6.65 -6.10
N GLY A 55 8.36 6.42 -4.79
CA GLY A 55 7.25 6.60 -3.87
C GLY A 55 7.13 8.03 -3.35
N LYS A 56 6.21 8.85 -3.90
CA LYS A 56 5.98 10.24 -3.45
C LYS A 56 4.56 10.54 -2.98
N ALA A 57 3.74 9.50 -2.87
CA ALA A 57 2.43 9.53 -2.24
C ALA A 57 2.32 8.38 -1.24
N ALA A 58 1.48 8.56 -0.21
CA ALA A 58 1.29 7.56 0.84
C ALA A 58 0.90 6.17 0.29
N ILE A 59 0.14 6.15 -0.82
CA ILE A 59 -0.23 4.90 -1.50
C ILE A 59 0.97 4.09 -2.01
N GLY A 60 2.16 4.70 -2.13
CA GLY A 60 3.40 3.99 -2.43
C GLY A 60 3.81 3.01 -1.34
N LEU A 61 3.59 3.35 -0.07
CA LEU A 61 3.80 2.42 1.04
C LEU A 61 2.77 1.29 1.04
N TYR A 62 1.53 1.56 0.63
CA TYR A 62 0.53 0.51 0.47
C TYR A 62 0.93 -0.47 -0.64
N LEU A 63 1.34 0.05 -1.80
CA LEU A 63 1.88 -0.74 -2.90
C LEU A 63 3.06 -1.61 -2.42
N TRP A 64 4.06 -1.01 -1.77
CA TRP A 64 5.28 -1.74 -1.40
C TRP A 64 5.07 -2.71 -0.23
N GLN A 65 4.58 -2.23 0.91
CA GLN A 65 4.53 -3.01 2.14
C GLN A 65 3.33 -3.95 2.19
N HIS A 66 2.15 -3.53 1.70
CA HIS A 66 0.91 -4.31 1.85
C HIS A 66 0.61 -5.21 0.65
N ILE A 67 0.83 -4.72 -0.57
CA ILE A 67 0.58 -5.50 -1.80
C ILE A 67 1.78 -6.39 -2.10
N PHE A 68 2.98 -5.81 -2.15
CA PHE A 68 4.19 -6.57 -2.44
C PHE A 68 4.71 -7.39 -1.25
N GLY A 69 4.51 -6.91 -0.01
CA GLY A 69 5.15 -7.50 1.18
C GLY A 69 6.62 -7.11 1.32
N GLY A 70 7.01 -5.98 0.71
CA GLY A 70 8.38 -5.49 0.71
C GLY A 70 8.75 -4.83 2.03
N HIS A 71 9.99 -5.06 2.45
CA HIS A 71 10.61 -4.39 3.60
C HIS A 71 11.32 -3.11 3.15
N LEU A 72 11.54 -2.19 4.08
CA LEU A 72 12.20 -0.92 3.82
C LEU A 72 13.33 -0.71 4.80
N GLU A 73 14.48 -0.32 4.28
CA GLU A 73 15.67 0.05 5.03
C GLU A 73 15.98 1.54 4.81
N PRO A 74 16.20 2.33 5.88
CA PRO A 74 15.97 1.96 7.28
C PRO A 74 14.47 1.73 7.58
N ALA A 75 14.20 0.93 8.62
CA ALA A 75 12.84 0.67 9.09
C ALA A 75 12.14 1.92 9.65
N ASP A 76 12.91 2.91 10.15
CA ASP A 76 12.40 4.16 10.71
C ASP A 76 11.60 4.96 9.67
N ALA A 77 10.32 5.22 9.98
CA ALA A 77 9.41 5.98 9.14
C ALA A 77 9.79 7.47 9.00
N THR A 78 10.62 8.00 9.91
CA THR A 78 11.07 9.40 9.89
C THR A 78 12.36 9.62 9.10
N ALA A 79 12.95 8.54 8.58
CA ALA A 79 14.18 8.61 7.79
C ALA A 79 14.01 9.47 6.53
N GLN A 80 15.07 10.19 6.19
CA GLN A 80 15.12 11.11 5.04
C GLN A 80 14.92 10.40 3.69
N TRP A 81 15.36 9.15 3.61
CA TRP A 81 15.00 8.22 2.55
C TRP A 81 14.84 6.82 3.14
N ARG A 82 14.13 5.97 2.42
CA ARG A 82 13.97 4.55 2.68
C ARG A 82 13.93 3.82 1.37
N GLU A 83 14.59 2.68 1.31
CA GLU A 83 14.69 1.86 0.12
C GLU A 83 14.32 0.40 0.40
N GLY A 84 13.84 -0.27 -0.63
CA GLY A 84 13.57 -1.69 -0.58
C GLY A 84 13.85 -2.31 -1.93
N SER A 85 14.21 -3.58 -1.95
CA SER A 85 14.30 -4.34 -3.18
C SER A 85 13.72 -5.74 -3.00
N GLN A 86 13.12 -6.26 -4.06
CA GLN A 86 12.66 -7.64 -4.09
C GLN A 86 12.51 -8.13 -5.53
N LYS A 87 12.66 -9.44 -5.70
CA LYS A 87 12.34 -10.13 -6.95
C LYS A 87 10.92 -10.68 -6.87
N ALA A 88 10.10 -10.40 -7.89
CA ALA A 88 8.79 -10.99 -8.03
C ALA A 88 8.65 -11.58 -9.44
N GLY A 89 8.68 -12.92 -9.51
CA GLY A 89 8.72 -13.63 -10.79
C GLY A 89 9.99 -13.31 -11.59
N LYS A 90 9.80 -12.78 -12.80
CA LYS A 90 10.89 -12.42 -13.74
C LYS A 90 11.31 -10.95 -13.63
N THR A 91 10.73 -10.22 -12.68
CA THR A 91 10.95 -8.79 -12.51
C THR A 91 11.66 -8.49 -11.19
N TYR A 92 12.70 -7.66 -11.27
CA TYR A 92 13.36 -7.06 -10.11
C TYR A 92 12.74 -5.70 -9.85
N PHE A 93 12.25 -5.50 -8.63
CA PHE A 93 11.72 -4.23 -8.17
C PHE A 93 12.67 -3.63 -7.15
N SER A 94 13.05 -2.36 -7.36
CA SER A 94 13.53 -1.50 -6.29
C SER A 94 12.50 -0.42 -6.01
N PHE A 95 12.40 0.01 -4.76
CA PHE A 95 11.48 1.03 -4.30
C PHE A 95 12.25 2.04 -3.48
N ILE A 96 12.01 3.31 -3.72
CA ILE A 96 12.62 4.42 -2.99
C ILE A 96 11.55 5.43 -2.60
N THR A 97 11.57 5.88 -1.34
CA THR A 97 10.64 6.88 -0.82
C THR A 97 11.30 7.72 0.26
N GLY A 98 10.68 8.85 0.63
CA GLY A 98 11.11 9.70 1.72
C GLY A 98 11.15 11.19 1.36
N PRO A 99 11.36 12.07 2.35
CA PRO A 99 11.46 13.52 2.15
C PRO A 99 12.56 13.95 1.18
N SER A 100 13.77 13.38 1.30
CA SER A 100 14.95 13.75 0.50
C SER A 100 14.95 13.17 -0.91
N VAL A 101 14.03 12.25 -1.22
CA VAL A 101 13.86 11.72 -2.57
C VAL A 101 13.20 12.80 -3.41
N VAL A 102 14.00 13.61 -4.08
CA VAL A 102 13.54 14.72 -4.94
C VAL A 102 14.14 14.59 -6.35
N PRO A 103 13.49 15.14 -7.40
CA PRO A 103 13.96 14.99 -8.78
C PRO A 103 15.44 15.39 -8.94
N GLY A 104 16.27 14.47 -9.43
CA GLY A 104 17.70 14.70 -9.66
C GLY A 104 18.62 14.37 -8.47
N TYR A 105 18.08 14.04 -7.29
CA TYR A 105 18.85 13.82 -6.06
C TYR A 105 18.69 12.39 -5.51
N PHE A 106 18.78 11.39 -6.40
CA PHE A 106 18.87 9.96 -6.06
C PHE A 106 19.37 9.17 -7.29
N SER A 107 19.80 7.93 -7.08
CA SER A 107 20.27 7.05 -8.16
C SER A 107 19.11 6.45 -8.96
N VAL A 108 19.12 6.67 -10.27
CA VAL A 108 18.23 5.98 -11.22
C VAL A 108 18.90 4.68 -11.64
N GLU A 109 18.37 3.55 -11.17
CA GLU A 109 19.02 2.24 -11.27
C GLU A 109 18.35 1.28 -12.24
N ALA A 110 17.24 1.70 -12.86
CA ALA A 110 16.46 0.90 -13.79
C ALA A 110 16.00 1.73 -14.99
N GLU A 111 15.90 1.06 -16.14
CA GLU A 111 15.39 1.66 -17.38
C GLU A 111 13.86 1.82 -17.36
N ASN A 112 13.16 1.12 -16.48
CA ASN A 112 11.72 1.19 -16.34
C ASN A 112 11.35 1.77 -14.97
N VAL A 113 10.44 2.74 -14.97
CA VAL A 113 10.09 3.50 -13.77
C VAL A 113 8.60 3.43 -13.51
N VAL A 114 8.22 3.29 -12.23
CA VAL A 114 6.86 3.53 -11.75
C VAL A 114 6.88 4.76 -10.85
N LEU A 115 6.14 5.80 -11.23
CA LEU A 115 5.95 6.99 -10.40
C LEU A 115 4.73 6.79 -9.51
N VAL A 116 4.87 6.97 -8.19
CA VAL A 116 3.71 6.97 -7.28
C VAL A 116 3.39 8.40 -6.86
N LEU A 117 2.31 8.95 -7.43
CA LEU A 117 1.99 10.39 -7.41
C LEU A 117 0.72 10.69 -6.63
N ASN A 118 0.61 11.93 -6.14
CA ASN A 118 -0.56 12.44 -5.43
C ASN A 118 -1.26 13.51 -6.28
N GLY A 119 -2.44 13.20 -6.80
CA GLY A 119 -3.29 14.11 -7.57
C GLY A 119 -4.51 14.60 -6.81
N ARG A 120 -4.54 14.46 -5.48
CA ARG A 120 -5.74 14.74 -4.67
C ARG A 120 -6.21 16.19 -4.76
N GLU A 121 -5.28 17.14 -4.84
CA GLU A 121 -5.56 18.59 -4.82
C GLU A 121 -4.54 19.37 -5.66
N LYS A 122 -4.86 20.62 -6.01
CA LYS A 122 -4.07 21.46 -6.93
C LYS A 122 -2.58 21.57 -6.56
N ALA A 123 -2.27 21.78 -5.28
CA ALA A 123 -0.88 21.88 -4.82
C ALA A 123 -0.11 20.56 -4.99
N LYS A 124 -0.78 19.42 -4.79
CA LYS A 124 -0.18 18.09 -4.98
C LYS A 124 -0.02 17.76 -6.47
N ILE A 125 -0.97 18.18 -7.31
CA ILE A 125 -0.86 18.09 -8.77
C ILE A 125 0.37 18.86 -9.27
N ALA A 126 0.58 20.10 -8.80
CA ALA A 126 1.75 20.89 -9.18
C ALA A 126 3.08 20.19 -8.81
N TYR A 127 3.13 19.57 -7.63
CA TYR A 127 4.29 18.77 -7.22
C TYR A 127 4.44 17.49 -8.07
N ALA A 128 3.35 16.78 -8.37
CA ALA A 128 3.36 15.58 -9.21
C ALA A 128 3.81 15.89 -10.65
N ALA A 129 3.43 17.05 -11.19
CA ALA A 129 3.87 17.50 -12.51
C ALA A 129 5.40 17.66 -12.60
N GLN A 130 6.07 18.11 -11.53
CA GLN A 130 7.54 18.21 -11.49
C GLN A 130 8.21 16.84 -11.66
N TRP A 131 7.64 15.79 -11.06
CA TRP A 131 8.11 14.41 -11.22
C TRP A 131 7.90 13.88 -12.64
N LEU A 132 6.77 14.21 -13.25
CA LEU A 132 6.50 13.86 -14.65
C LEU A 132 7.47 14.56 -15.59
N HIS A 133 7.73 15.86 -15.41
CA HIS A 133 8.73 16.58 -16.20
C HIS A 133 10.14 16.01 -16.04
N TYR A 134 10.54 15.65 -14.81
CA TYR A 134 11.82 15.00 -14.59
C TYR A 134 11.92 13.64 -15.31
N ALA A 135 10.90 12.79 -15.18
CA ALA A 135 10.85 11.51 -15.90
C ALA A 135 10.87 11.70 -17.43
N GLN A 136 10.18 12.72 -17.94
CA GLN A 136 10.20 13.07 -19.36
C GLN A 136 11.61 13.43 -19.84
N THR A 137 12.35 14.24 -19.08
CA THR A 137 13.75 14.56 -19.39
C THR A 137 14.62 13.31 -19.40
N LEU A 138 14.39 12.37 -18.48
CA LEU A 138 15.13 11.11 -18.45
C LEU A 138 14.80 10.20 -19.64
N ILE A 139 13.56 10.20 -20.12
CA ILE A 139 13.17 9.53 -21.38
C ILE A 139 13.89 10.17 -22.57
N GLN A 140 13.86 11.50 -22.68
CA GLN A 140 14.50 12.25 -23.78
C GLN A 140 16.02 12.06 -23.82
N THR A 141 16.64 11.91 -22.65
CA THR A 141 18.07 11.63 -22.51
C THR A 141 18.40 10.13 -22.53
N HIS A 142 17.42 9.27 -22.85
CA HIS A 142 17.56 7.81 -22.95
C HIS A 142 18.08 7.13 -21.66
N LYS A 143 17.94 7.79 -20.51
CA LYS A 143 18.29 7.21 -19.19
C LYS A 143 17.24 6.23 -18.68
N ILE A 144 15.98 6.46 -19.04
CA ILE A 144 14.87 5.53 -18.82
C ILE A 144 14.12 5.36 -20.14
N GLN A 145 13.34 4.29 -20.28
CA GLN A 145 12.64 3.91 -21.51
C GLN A 145 11.12 3.83 -21.36
N ARG A 146 10.64 3.38 -20.20
CA ARG A 146 9.20 3.17 -19.94
C ARG A 146 8.79 3.74 -18.60
N VAL A 147 7.59 4.31 -18.55
CA VAL A 147 7.03 4.94 -17.35
C VAL A 147 5.61 4.47 -17.11
N ALA A 148 5.32 3.99 -15.90
CA ALA A 148 3.97 3.81 -15.40
C ALA A 148 3.72 4.79 -14.24
N VAL A 149 2.45 5.08 -13.96
CA VAL A 149 2.04 5.93 -12.85
C VAL A 149 1.04 5.19 -11.96
N VAL A 150 1.28 5.18 -10.66
CA VAL A 150 0.28 4.86 -9.63
C VAL A 150 -0.18 6.18 -9.01
N LEU A 151 -1.42 6.56 -9.28
CA LEU A 151 -1.99 7.84 -8.92
C LEU A 151 -2.96 7.69 -7.74
N LEU A 152 -2.63 8.30 -6.61
CA LEU A 152 -3.64 8.67 -5.62
C LEU A 152 -4.48 9.81 -6.22
N GLY A 153 -5.63 9.46 -6.76
CA GLY A 153 -6.51 10.34 -7.50
C GLY A 153 -7.23 11.36 -6.63
N ASN A 154 -7.96 12.26 -7.30
CA ASN A 154 -8.88 13.17 -6.65
C ASN A 154 -10.12 12.42 -6.13
N GLU A 155 -10.62 12.76 -4.93
CA GLU A 155 -11.77 12.10 -4.31
C GLU A 155 -13.10 12.36 -5.05
N GLN A 156 -13.16 13.37 -5.94
CA GLN A 156 -14.25 13.61 -6.88
C GLN A 156 -13.94 13.07 -8.29
N CYS A 157 -12.88 12.27 -8.42
CA CYS A 157 -12.45 11.58 -9.64
C CYS A 157 -12.08 12.49 -10.83
N LYS A 158 -11.79 13.77 -10.57
CA LYS A 158 -11.30 14.76 -11.53
C LYS A 158 -9.80 14.64 -11.73
N ASN A 159 -9.40 13.78 -12.66
CA ASN A 159 -8.00 13.42 -12.93
C ASN A 159 -7.53 13.82 -14.34
N GLU A 160 -8.25 14.71 -15.02
CA GLU A 160 -8.01 15.10 -16.43
C GLU A 160 -6.61 15.67 -16.64
N TRP A 161 -6.02 16.28 -15.61
CA TRP A 161 -4.68 16.86 -15.65
C TRP A 161 -3.58 15.85 -16.02
N ILE A 162 -3.78 14.55 -15.79
CA ILE A 162 -2.79 13.51 -16.13
C ILE A 162 -2.85 13.11 -17.61
N GLN A 163 -3.99 13.39 -18.29
CA GLN A 163 -4.24 12.92 -19.65
C GLN A 163 -3.17 13.34 -20.67
N PRO A 164 -2.64 14.59 -20.68
CA PRO A 164 -1.62 14.98 -21.64
C PRO A 164 -0.31 14.18 -21.53
N TYR A 165 -0.06 13.54 -20.37
CA TYR A 165 1.13 12.73 -20.15
C TYR A 165 0.96 11.28 -20.61
N LEU A 166 -0.28 10.81 -20.85
CA LEU A 166 -0.57 9.44 -21.26
C LEU A 166 -0.17 9.20 -22.72
N LYS A 167 0.44 8.04 -22.99
CA LYS A 167 0.93 7.67 -24.32
C LYS A 167 -0.18 7.66 -25.37
N ARG A 168 -1.38 7.23 -25.01
CA ARG A 168 -2.55 7.28 -25.90
C ARG A 168 -2.91 8.69 -26.40
N ASN A 169 -2.48 9.73 -25.67
CA ASN A 169 -2.71 11.14 -25.98
C ASN A 169 -1.42 11.83 -26.49
N GLY A 170 -0.41 11.06 -26.91
CA GLY A 170 0.87 11.58 -27.38
C GLY A 170 1.91 11.85 -26.29
N GLY A 171 1.62 11.51 -25.03
CA GLY A 171 2.56 11.62 -23.91
C GLY A 171 3.54 10.43 -23.81
N PHE A 172 4.25 10.33 -22.68
CA PHE A 172 5.29 9.31 -22.44
C PHE A 172 4.91 8.26 -21.38
N VAL A 173 3.83 8.45 -20.63
CA VAL A 173 3.35 7.51 -19.61
C VAL A 173 2.62 6.36 -20.29
N ASN A 174 3.19 5.16 -20.18
CA ASN A 174 2.69 3.93 -20.79
C ASN A 174 1.43 3.40 -20.10
N LEU A 175 1.37 3.47 -18.77
CA LEU A 175 0.34 2.83 -17.96
C LEU A 175 -0.05 3.76 -16.81
N LEU A 176 -1.34 3.79 -16.50
CA LEU A 176 -1.90 4.51 -15.35
C LEU A 176 -2.70 3.55 -14.47
N PHE A 177 -2.34 3.47 -13.20
CA PHE A 177 -3.12 2.84 -12.13
C PHE A 177 -3.69 3.97 -11.26
N VAL A 178 -5.00 4.10 -11.14
CA VAL A 178 -5.63 5.25 -10.45
C VAL A 178 -6.58 4.79 -9.36
N THR A 179 -6.57 5.45 -8.20
CA THR A 179 -7.53 5.20 -7.13
C THR A 179 -8.88 5.84 -7.38
N TYR A 180 -9.92 5.31 -6.72
CA TYR A 180 -11.32 5.69 -6.88
C TYR A 180 -11.85 5.36 -8.28
N ASP A 181 -13.15 5.07 -8.35
CA ASP A 181 -13.81 4.76 -9.61
C ASP A 181 -13.55 5.86 -10.66
N TYR A 182 -12.91 5.49 -11.77
CA TYR A 182 -12.56 6.43 -12.83
C TYR A 182 -13.13 6.00 -14.18
N THR A 183 -13.85 6.91 -14.84
CA THR A 183 -14.63 6.64 -16.05
C THR A 183 -13.77 6.20 -17.24
N LEU A 184 -12.49 6.59 -17.28
CA LEU A 184 -11.56 6.24 -18.37
C LEU A 184 -10.85 4.89 -18.18
N VAL A 185 -11.14 4.16 -17.10
CA VAL A 185 -10.56 2.81 -16.92
C VAL A 185 -11.01 1.91 -18.08
N ASN A 186 -10.03 1.32 -18.76
CA ASN A 186 -10.21 0.45 -19.93
C ASN A 186 -9.48 -0.90 -19.82
N GLU A 187 -8.71 -1.14 -18.75
CA GLU A 187 -7.96 -2.38 -18.54
C GLU A 187 -6.91 -2.70 -19.63
N GLU A 188 -6.51 -1.69 -20.41
CA GLU A 188 -5.45 -1.79 -21.42
C GLU A 188 -4.25 -0.93 -21.04
N ASP A 189 -4.49 0.36 -20.78
CA ASP A 189 -3.48 1.34 -20.38
C ASP A 189 -3.90 2.15 -19.15
N ILE A 190 -5.18 2.14 -18.80
CA ILE A 190 -5.73 2.78 -17.60
C ILE A 190 -6.45 1.72 -16.76
N PHE A 191 -5.97 1.54 -15.53
CA PHE A 191 -6.37 0.48 -14.61
C PHE A 191 -6.87 1.07 -13.29
N GLN A 192 -7.92 0.45 -12.74
CA GLN A 192 -8.37 0.77 -11.39
C GLN A 192 -7.38 0.21 -10.34
N TRP A 193 -7.03 1.05 -9.37
CA TRP A 193 -6.19 0.70 -8.22
C TRP A 193 -6.95 0.89 -6.90
N PRO A 194 -6.79 0.01 -5.90
CA PRO A 194 -7.39 0.22 -4.59
C PRO A 194 -6.72 1.37 -3.83
N LEU A 195 -7.51 2.12 -3.07
CA LEU A 195 -7.00 3.13 -2.14
C LEU A 195 -6.08 2.52 -1.07
N GLY A 196 -6.46 1.35 -0.55
CA GLY A 196 -5.72 0.64 0.49
C GLY A 196 -5.94 1.20 1.88
N VAL A 197 -4.97 1.00 2.78
CA VAL A 197 -5.01 1.47 4.17
C VAL A 197 -4.30 2.82 4.33
N ALA A 198 -4.56 3.54 5.43
CA ALA A 198 -3.95 4.84 5.69
C ALA A 198 -2.48 4.71 6.16
N THR A 199 -1.58 4.34 5.26
CA THR A 199 -0.13 4.23 5.54
C THR A 199 0.50 5.55 5.98
N TYR A 200 -0.07 6.71 5.61
CA TYR A 200 0.35 8.02 6.12
C TYR A 200 0.08 8.21 7.62
N ARG A 201 -0.73 7.33 8.23
CA ARG A 201 -0.97 7.22 9.68
C ARG A 201 -0.29 5.99 10.27
N ASN A 202 0.67 5.40 9.56
CA ASN A 202 1.41 4.21 9.97
C ASN A 202 0.52 2.99 10.24
N PHE A 203 -0.61 2.84 9.53
CA PHE A 203 -1.42 1.63 9.64
C PHE A 203 -0.58 0.39 9.25
N PRO A 204 -0.48 -0.64 10.11
CA PRO A 204 0.49 -1.70 9.92
C PRO A 204 0.03 -2.76 8.91
N VAL A 205 0.98 -3.57 8.45
CA VAL A 205 0.67 -4.88 7.88
C VAL A 205 0.23 -5.79 9.02
N VAL A 206 -0.98 -6.33 8.92
CA VAL A 206 -1.59 -7.18 9.95
C VAL A 206 -1.60 -8.62 9.45
N GLU A 207 -1.00 -9.52 10.20
CA GLU A 207 -1.06 -10.96 9.96
C GLU A 207 -2.22 -11.58 10.75
N PRO A 208 -3.08 -12.40 10.12
CA PRO A 208 -4.15 -13.10 10.82
C PRO A 208 -3.63 -13.98 11.96
N SER A 209 -4.18 -13.80 13.16
CA SER A 209 -3.91 -14.67 14.31
C SER A 209 -5.09 -15.62 14.58
N TRP A 210 -4.83 -16.68 15.36
CA TRP A 210 -5.88 -17.58 15.82
C TRP A 210 -6.94 -16.82 16.64
N SER A 211 -6.50 -15.97 17.58
CA SER A 211 -7.40 -15.19 18.45
C SER A 211 -8.30 -14.24 17.66
N MET A 212 -7.76 -13.53 16.67
CA MET A 212 -8.51 -12.63 15.80
C MET A 212 -9.67 -13.33 15.07
N LEU A 213 -9.46 -14.59 14.71
CA LEU A 213 -10.45 -15.43 14.04
C LEU A 213 -11.51 -15.94 15.01
N HIS A 214 -11.07 -16.57 16.10
CA HIS A 214 -11.90 -17.45 16.92
C HIS A 214 -12.51 -16.80 18.16
N ASP A 215 -11.90 -15.76 18.72
CA ASP A 215 -12.36 -15.18 19.97
C ASP A 215 -13.70 -14.44 19.77
N PRO A 216 -14.63 -14.52 20.74
CA PRO A 216 -15.82 -13.68 20.71
C PRO A 216 -15.41 -12.20 20.79
N ARG A 217 -16.10 -11.35 20.02
CA ARG A 217 -15.84 -9.91 19.97
C ARG A 217 -16.78 -9.19 20.93
N SER A 218 -16.25 -8.18 21.62
CA SER A 218 -16.97 -7.45 22.67
C SER A 218 -18.05 -6.52 22.12
N TYR A 219 -17.91 -6.11 20.86
CA TYR A 219 -18.81 -5.16 20.20
C TYR A 219 -19.41 -5.75 18.92
N LEU A 220 -20.65 -5.40 18.61
CA LEU A 220 -21.27 -5.76 17.33
C LEU A 220 -20.72 -4.92 16.19
N CYS A 221 -20.42 -3.64 16.44
CA CYS A 221 -19.88 -2.76 15.42
C CYS A 221 -18.90 -1.72 15.97
N ASN A 222 -18.19 -1.02 15.10
CA ASN A 222 -17.45 0.19 15.45
C ASN A 222 -17.64 1.30 14.43
N PHE A 223 -17.53 2.54 14.92
CA PHE A 223 -17.31 3.71 14.10
C PHE A 223 -16.42 4.71 14.83
N LEU A 224 -15.23 4.93 14.26
CA LEU A 224 -14.31 5.97 14.71
C LEU A 224 -14.03 6.91 13.54
N GLY A 225 -14.29 8.19 13.74
CA GLY A 225 -14.13 9.17 12.68
C GLY A 225 -14.75 10.53 12.93
N THR A 226 -14.46 11.46 12.04
CA THR A 226 -15.01 12.81 12.08
C THR A 226 -16.44 12.82 11.55
N VAL A 227 -17.38 13.43 12.28
CA VAL A 227 -18.76 13.64 11.86
C VAL A 227 -18.86 15.06 11.30
N TYR A 228 -18.91 15.17 9.97
CA TYR A 228 -19.02 16.47 9.30
C TYR A 228 -20.48 16.92 9.27
N LYS A 229 -20.71 18.22 9.38
CA LYS A 229 -22.04 18.80 9.18
C LYS A 229 -22.55 18.52 7.76
N ASN A 230 -23.85 18.29 7.63
CA ASN A 230 -24.54 17.95 6.39
C ASN A 230 -23.95 16.71 5.71
N SER A 231 -23.57 15.70 6.49
CA SER A 231 -23.05 14.43 5.97
C SER A 231 -23.87 13.24 6.43
N SER A 232 -23.80 12.13 5.69
CA SER A 232 -24.47 10.88 6.07
C SER A 232 -24.03 10.34 7.44
N ARG A 233 -22.88 10.81 7.94
CA ARG A 233 -22.37 10.46 9.27
C ARG A 233 -23.26 11.00 10.38
N GLU A 234 -23.93 12.13 10.20
CA GLU A 234 -24.91 12.64 11.17
C GLU A 234 -26.10 11.69 11.26
N THR A 235 -26.64 11.28 10.11
CA THR A 235 -27.72 10.28 10.04
C THR A 235 -27.31 8.94 10.66
N LEU A 236 -26.08 8.48 10.42
CA LEU A 236 -25.55 7.29 11.08
C LEU A 236 -25.55 7.45 12.61
N MET A 237 -25.05 8.58 13.11
CA MET A 237 -24.98 8.84 14.55
C MET A 237 -26.37 8.97 15.19
N GLU A 238 -27.35 9.54 14.48
CA GLU A 238 -28.75 9.59 14.92
C GLU A 238 -29.34 8.18 15.06
N ILE A 239 -29.11 7.32 14.07
CA ILE A 239 -29.60 5.93 14.08
C ILE A 239 -28.93 5.12 15.18
N LEU A 240 -27.63 5.29 15.41
CA LEU A 240 -26.95 4.63 16.52
C LEU A 240 -27.51 5.05 17.89
N LYS A 241 -27.94 6.30 18.06
CA LYS A 241 -28.55 6.76 19.32
C LYS A 241 -29.96 6.21 19.53
N GLN A 242 -30.65 5.79 18.47
CA GLN A 242 -31.97 5.16 18.58
C GLN A 242 -31.84 3.80 19.27
N ASP A 243 -32.78 3.51 20.17
CA ASP A 243 -32.92 2.22 20.87
C ASP A 243 -31.65 1.72 21.58
N GLY A 244 -30.68 2.60 21.85
CA GLY A 244 -29.41 2.28 22.51
C GLY A 244 -28.46 1.42 21.67
N LEU A 245 -28.54 1.46 20.33
CA LEU A 245 -27.64 0.72 19.44
C LEU A 245 -26.17 1.13 19.61
N ASP A 246 -25.92 2.38 19.98
CA ASP A 246 -24.61 2.93 20.31
C ASP A 246 -23.89 2.14 21.40
N LYS A 247 -24.64 1.60 22.38
CA LYS A 247 -24.08 0.77 23.47
C LYS A 247 -23.60 -0.60 23.00
N LEU A 248 -24.05 -1.06 21.83
CA LEU A 248 -23.61 -2.32 21.23
C LEU A 248 -22.33 -2.15 20.39
N CYS A 249 -21.88 -0.90 20.19
CA CYS A 249 -20.80 -0.59 19.27
C CYS A 249 -19.69 0.24 19.93
N TRP A 250 -18.47 0.10 19.43
CA TRP A 250 -17.37 0.97 19.80
C TRP A 250 -17.45 2.27 18.99
N ILE A 251 -17.99 3.32 19.60
CA ILE A 251 -18.17 4.61 18.95
C ILE A 251 -17.19 5.65 19.52
N ALA A 252 -16.35 6.22 18.65
CA ALA A 252 -15.54 7.39 18.99
C ALA A 252 -15.61 8.42 17.85
N ALA A 253 -16.65 9.24 17.91
CA ALA A 253 -16.86 10.33 16.96
C ALA A 253 -16.11 11.59 17.42
N ARG A 254 -15.62 12.38 16.44
CA ARG A 254 -15.04 13.71 16.68
C ARG A 254 -15.66 14.74 15.75
N GLU A 255 -15.69 16.00 16.15
CA GLU A 255 -16.24 17.08 15.32
C GLU A 255 -15.24 17.57 14.26
N GLN A 256 -13.94 17.52 14.58
CA GLN A 256 -12.89 18.03 13.70
C GLN A 256 -11.96 16.92 13.21
N TRP A 257 -11.46 17.07 11.99
CA TRP A 257 -10.48 16.15 11.42
C TRP A 257 -9.07 16.55 11.86
N GLN A 258 -8.29 15.56 12.27
CA GLN A 258 -6.88 15.74 12.65
C GLN A 258 -5.99 14.95 11.70
N PRO A 259 -4.88 15.52 11.22
CA PRO A 259 -3.99 14.84 10.27
C PRO A 259 -3.27 13.64 10.91
N GLN A 260 -2.79 13.83 12.14
CA GLN A 260 -2.07 12.83 12.91
C GLN A 260 -2.95 12.24 14.01
N GLU A 261 -2.78 10.96 14.27
CA GLU A 261 -3.37 10.26 15.41
C GLU A 261 -2.34 10.21 16.55
N THR A 262 -2.79 10.23 17.80
CA THR A 262 -1.92 9.94 18.94
C THR A 262 -1.69 8.43 19.02
N ASN A 263 -0.64 7.97 19.71
CA ASN A 263 -0.42 6.53 19.91
C ASN A 263 -1.65 5.86 20.58
N GLU A 264 -2.31 6.59 21.47
CA GLU A 264 -3.54 6.14 22.13
C GLU A 264 -4.72 6.07 21.16
N SER A 265 -5.01 7.12 20.39
CA SER A 265 -6.15 7.10 19.45
C SER A 265 -5.95 6.09 18.34
N PHE A 266 -4.71 5.89 17.91
CA PHE A 266 -4.32 4.86 16.95
C PHE A 266 -4.54 3.45 17.51
N LYS A 267 -4.06 3.18 18.73
CA LYS A 267 -4.27 1.90 19.41
C LYS A 267 -5.77 1.62 19.62
N ASN A 268 -6.51 2.61 20.10
CA ASN A 268 -7.97 2.50 20.28
C ASN A 268 -8.68 2.16 18.96
N TYR A 269 -8.22 2.70 17.84
CA TYR A 269 -8.77 2.35 16.54
C TYR A 269 -8.46 0.89 16.15
N GLN A 270 -7.23 0.43 16.35
CA GLN A 270 -6.87 -0.97 16.08
C GLN A 270 -7.66 -1.93 16.98
N ASP A 271 -7.81 -1.60 18.27
CA ASP A 271 -8.59 -2.37 19.23
C ASP A 271 -10.06 -2.41 18.82
N ALA A 272 -10.64 -1.30 18.37
CA ALA A 272 -12.01 -1.26 17.87
C ALA A 272 -12.21 -2.18 16.65
N LEU A 273 -11.25 -2.20 15.71
CA LEU A 273 -11.29 -3.11 14.56
C LEU A 273 -11.16 -4.59 14.98
N LEU A 274 -10.31 -4.89 15.97
CA LEU A 274 -10.11 -6.24 16.47
C LEU A 274 -11.30 -6.76 17.30
N GLN A 275 -11.93 -5.87 18.08
CA GLN A 275 -12.95 -6.19 19.08
C GLN A 275 -14.40 -6.03 18.60
N SER A 276 -14.62 -5.64 17.34
CA SER A 276 -15.96 -5.45 16.78
C SER A 276 -16.27 -6.38 15.62
N ASP A 277 -17.45 -7.00 15.55
CA ASP A 277 -17.81 -7.89 14.42
C ASP A 277 -17.92 -7.15 13.08
N LEU A 278 -18.44 -5.94 13.12
CA LEU A 278 -18.68 -5.07 11.97
C LEU A 278 -17.90 -3.75 12.09
N THR A 279 -17.49 -3.18 10.96
CA THR A 279 -16.98 -1.80 10.89
C THR A 279 -17.89 -0.98 10.01
N LEU A 280 -18.43 0.11 10.55
CA LEU A 280 -19.32 1.00 9.80
C LEU A 280 -18.49 1.96 8.95
N CYS A 281 -18.75 1.96 7.64
CA CYS A 281 -18.03 2.73 6.63
C CYS A 281 -18.97 3.72 5.93
N PRO A 282 -19.40 4.81 6.61
CA PRO A 282 -20.14 5.89 5.97
C PRO A 282 -19.28 6.64 4.97
N VAL A 283 -19.94 7.12 3.92
CA VAL A 283 -19.25 7.87 2.88
C VAL A 283 -18.56 9.11 3.47
N GLY A 284 -17.45 9.48 2.83
CA GLY A 284 -16.79 10.76 3.05
C GLY A 284 -16.99 11.66 1.85
N ILE A 285 -15.90 12.29 1.41
CA ILE A 285 -15.85 12.97 0.10
C ILE A 285 -15.96 11.92 -1.03
N ASN A 286 -15.37 10.74 -0.84
CA ASN A 286 -15.56 9.57 -1.69
C ASN A 286 -16.21 8.42 -0.90
N THR A 287 -16.87 7.50 -1.61
CA THR A 287 -17.42 6.25 -1.06
C THR A 287 -16.30 5.30 -0.62
N GLU A 288 -15.23 5.19 -1.40
CA GLU A 288 -14.06 4.39 -1.04
C GLU A 288 -13.24 5.13 0.03
N CYS A 289 -12.98 4.44 1.15
CA CYS A 289 -12.20 5.01 2.24
C CYS A 289 -11.28 3.95 2.86
N TYR A 290 -10.20 4.43 3.50
CA TYR A 290 -9.18 3.57 4.12
C TYR A 290 -9.78 2.54 5.10
N ARG A 291 -10.83 2.95 5.83
CA ARG A 291 -11.53 2.12 6.82
C ARG A 291 -12.00 0.77 6.27
N ILE A 292 -12.40 0.72 4.99
CA ILE A 292 -12.84 -0.52 4.34
C ILE A 292 -11.71 -1.57 4.38
N TYR A 293 -10.52 -1.17 3.93
CA TYR A 293 -9.33 -2.03 3.86
C TYR A 293 -8.74 -2.34 5.25
N GLU A 294 -8.80 -1.37 6.14
CA GLU A 294 -8.34 -1.51 7.53
C GLU A 294 -9.21 -2.51 8.29
N ALA A 295 -10.53 -2.44 8.13
CA ALA A 295 -11.47 -3.42 8.69
C ALA A 295 -11.23 -4.83 8.14
N CYS A 296 -10.98 -4.96 6.83
CA CYS A 296 -10.59 -6.23 6.23
C CYS A 296 -9.31 -6.80 6.85
N SER A 297 -8.36 -5.97 7.24
CA SER A 297 -7.08 -6.40 7.83
C SER A 297 -7.25 -7.07 9.21
N TYR A 298 -8.27 -6.68 9.96
CA TYR A 298 -8.61 -7.23 11.28
C TYR A 298 -9.79 -8.20 11.27
N GLY A 299 -10.29 -8.55 10.08
CA GLY A 299 -11.46 -9.42 9.94
C GLY A 299 -12.75 -8.82 10.50
N SER A 300 -12.82 -7.49 10.67
CA SER A 300 -14.07 -6.79 10.98
C SER A 300 -14.82 -6.52 9.67
N LEU A 301 -16.06 -6.98 9.57
CA LEU A 301 -16.77 -6.93 8.29
C LEU A 301 -17.22 -5.51 7.94
N PRO A 302 -16.82 -4.95 6.78
CA PRO A 302 -17.29 -3.64 6.37
C PRO A 302 -18.81 -3.63 6.12
N VAL A 303 -19.49 -2.67 6.77
CA VAL A 303 -20.86 -2.23 6.42
C VAL A 303 -20.72 -0.90 5.68
N ILE A 304 -20.97 -0.93 4.39
CA ILE A 304 -20.65 0.15 3.46
C ILE A 304 -21.93 0.86 3.03
N GLU A 305 -21.93 2.18 3.17
CA GLU A 305 -22.93 3.03 2.53
C GLU A 305 -22.65 3.10 1.02
N ASP A 306 -23.40 2.30 0.26
CA ASP A 306 -23.21 2.09 -1.17
C ASP A 306 -23.93 3.15 -2.02
N VAL A 307 -23.44 4.38 -1.89
CA VAL A 307 -23.99 5.60 -2.50
C VAL A 307 -22.88 6.33 -3.25
N MET A 308 -23.18 6.83 -4.44
CA MET A 308 -22.29 7.71 -5.19
C MET A 308 -22.15 9.07 -4.50
N THR A 309 -20.91 9.50 -4.27
CA THR A 309 -20.62 10.85 -3.79
C THR A 309 -20.54 11.85 -4.94
N PRO A 310 -20.66 13.18 -4.69
CA PRO A 310 -20.52 14.18 -5.73
C PRO A 310 -19.16 14.13 -6.44
N GLY A 311 -19.17 14.33 -7.76
CA GLY A 311 -17.97 14.28 -8.61
C GLY A 311 -18.25 13.55 -9.91
N ASP A 312 -17.17 13.27 -10.64
CA ASP A 312 -17.19 12.54 -11.92
C ASP A 312 -16.75 11.09 -11.72
N CYS A 313 -16.91 10.58 -10.50
CA CYS A 313 -16.74 9.18 -10.17
C CYS A 313 -17.89 8.41 -10.83
N GLY A 314 -17.61 7.28 -11.47
CA GLY A 314 -18.69 6.56 -12.15
C GLY A 314 -18.24 5.33 -12.90
N ASN A 315 -19.21 4.74 -13.58
CA ASN A 315 -18.99 3.56 -14.41
C ASN A 315 -17.96 3.85 -15.50
N SER A 316 -17.11 2.87 -15.76
CA SER A 316 -16.21 2.89 -16.91
C SER A 316 -16.74 1.96 -18.00
N SER A 317 -15.98 1.86 -19.10
CA SER A 317 -16.26 0.87 -20.14
C SER A 317 -16.13 -0.58 -19.65
N MET A 318 -15.31 -0.81 -18.61
CA MET A 318 -15.01 -2.15 -18.09
C MET A 318 -15.84 -2.54 -16.87
N TYR A 319 -16.32 -1.54 -16.15
CA TYR A 319 -16.99 -1.74 -14.87
C TYR A 319 -18.28 -0.91 -14.82
N HIS A 320 -19.37 -1.51 -14.38
CA HIS A 320 -20.71 -0.91 -14.46
C HIS A 320 -21.47 -0.88 -13.13
N SER A 321 -20.75 -1.11 -12.02
CA SER A 321 -21.33 -1.23 -10.69
C SER A 321 -20.86 -0.15 -9.71
N ALA A 322 -20.67 1.09 -10.18
CA ALA A 322 -20.29 2.23 -9.33
C ALA A 322 -21.27 2.43 -8.16
N PRO A 323 -20.79 2.86 -6.98
CA PRO A 323 -19.39 3.08 -6.58
C PRO A 323 -18.67 1.75 -6.25
N LEU A 324 -17.35 1.79 -6.00
CA LEU A 324 -16.55 0.64 -5.50
C LEU A 324 -16.47 -0.52 -6.51
N GLN A 325 -16.33 -0.18 -7.78
CA GLN A 325 -16.40 -1.14 -8.88
C GLN A 325 -15.39 -2.27 -8.76
N LEU A 326 -14.14 -1.95 -8.39
CA LEU A 326 -13.10 -2.96 -8.21
C LEU A 326 -13.48 -3.97 -7.11
N LEU A 327 -13.91 -3.48 -5.95
CA LEU A 327 -14.27 -4.32 -4.79
C LEU A 327 -15.48 -5.20 -5.11
N LYS A 328 -16.51 -4.64 -5.74
CA LYS A 328 -17.71 -5.39 -6.16
C LYS A 328 -17.40 -6.44 -7.23
N THR A 329 -16.61 -6.09 -8.24
CA THR A 329 -16.23 -7.02 -9.31
C THR A 329 -15.38 -8.17 -8.78
N MET A 330 -14.56 -7.92 -7.75
CA MET A 330 -13.79 -8.96 -7.07
C MET A 330 -14.60 -9.74 -6.03
N GLY A 331 -15.92 -9.57 -5.97
CA GLY A 331 -16.80 -10.34 -5.10
C GLY A 331 -16.58 -10.09 -3.61
N ALA A 332 -16.28 -8.83 -3.23
CA ALA A 332 -16.08 -8.48 -1.84
C ALA A 332 -17.26 -8.92 -0.95
N PRO A 333 -17.02 -9.65 0.15
CA PRO A 333 -18.08 -10.24 0.97
C PRO A 333 -18.71 -9.23 1.93
N PHE A 334 -18.75 -7.95 1.56
CA PHE A 334 -19.18 -6.84 2.43
C PHE A 334 -20.71 -6.75 2.54
N ILE A 335 -21.17 -5.99 3.52
CA ILE A 335 -22.58 -5.62 3.64
C ILE A 335 -22.74 -4.25 2.99
N PHE A 336 -23.40 -4.19 1.83
CA PHE A 336 -23.71 -2.95 1.14
C PHE A 336 -25.13 -2.52 1.50
N ILE A 337 -25.26 -1.33 2.08
CA ILE A 337 -26.56 -0.71 2.40
C ILE A 337 -26.75 0.53 1.53
N LYS A 338 -27.98 0.82 1.12
CA LYS A 338 -28.28 2.04 0.36
C LYS A 338 -28.54 3.23 1.28
N ASN A 339 -28.96 2.97 2.51
CA ASN A 339 -29.15 4.01 3.50
C ASN A 339 -28.96 3.48 4.93
N TRP A 340 -28.57 4.37 5.85
CA TRP A 340 -28.28 3.98 7.23
C TRP A 340 -29.51 3.45 8.00
N LYS A 341 -30.76 3.70 7.57
CA LYS A 341 -31.96 3.12 8.22
C LYS A 341 -32.05 1.59 8.08
N GLU A 342 -31.22 0.99 7.23
CA GLU A 342 -31.06 -0.46 7.15
C GLU A 342 -30.20 -1.03 8.29
N LEU A 343 -29.39 -0.19 8.95
CA LEU A 343 -28.43 -0.60 9.98
C LEU A 343 -29.07 -1.36 11.15
N PRO A 344 -30.23 -0.96 11.73
CA PRO A 344 -30.83 -1.73 12.81
C PRO A 344 -31.12 -3.18 12.43
N ALA A 345 -31.59 -3.44 11.21
CA ALA A 345 -31.82 -4.79 10.72
C ALA A 345 -30.51 -5.58 10.52
N VAL A 346 -29.45 -4.90 10.08
CA VAL A 346 -28.10 -5.50 9.97
C VAL A 346 -27.57 -5.90 11.35
N LEU A 347 -27.68 -5.02 12.36
CA LEU A 347 -27.22 -5.29 13.72
C LEU A 347 -28.05 -6.39 14.40
N GLU A 348 -29.37 -6.42 14.17
CA GLU A 348 -30.22 -7.49 14.70
C GLU A 348 -29.91 -8.85 14.08
N LYS A 349 -29.60 -8.90 12.78
CA LYS A 349 -29.10 -10.12 12.14
C LYS A 349 -27.76 -10.52 12.74
N GLU A 350 -26.86 -9.56 12.97
CA GLU A 350 -25.55 -9.78 13.57
C GLU A 350 -25.61 -10.38 14.97
N LYS A 351 -26.50 -9.83 15.79
CA LYS A 351 -26.72 -10.25 17.17
C LYS A 351 -27.25 -11.67 17.28
N LYS A 352 -28.06 -12.10 16.31
CA LYS A 352 -28.67 -13.45 16.26
C LYS A 352 -27.72 -14.52 15.72
N MET A 353 -26.61 -14.14 15.07
CA MET A 353 -25.63 -15.11 14.56
C MET A 353 -24.84 -15.75 15.72
N SER A 354 -24.69 -17.06 15.64
CA SER A 354 -23.84 -17.83 16.54
C SER A 354 -22.35 -17.47 16.36
N LEU A 355 -21.54 -17.77 17.37
CA LEU A 355 -20.10 -17.56 17.29
C LEU A 355 -19.47 -18.30 16.10
N GLN A 356 -19.92 -19.52 15.80
CA GLN A 356 -19.40 -20.31 14.68
C GLN A 356 -19.69 -19.65 13.32
N GLU A 357 -20.88 -19.09 13.12
CA GLU A 357 -21.20 -18.33 11.91
C GLU A 357 -20.34 -17.08 11.78
N LYS A 358 -20.11 -16.36 12.90
CA LYS A 358 -19.21 -15.19 12.93
C LYS A 358 -17.78 -15.57 12.58
N ILE A 359 -17.24 -16.64 13.15
CA ILE A 359 -15.90 -17.18 12.84
C ILE A 359 -15.78 -17.49 11.34
N GLN A 360 -16.75 -18.21 10.78
CA GLN A 360 -16.71 -18.59 9.37
C GLN A 360 -16.75 -17.36 8.45
N ARG A 361 -17.51 -16.34 8.82
CA ARG A 361 -17.57 -15.09 8.06
C ARG A 361 -16.26 -14.28 8.15
N ARG A 362 -15.63 -14.21 9.33
CA ARG A 362 -14.30 -13.59 9.51
C ARG A 362 -13.24 -14.31 8.67
N LYS A 363 -13.26 -15.64 8.65
CA LYS A 363 -12.38 -16.46 7.81
C LYS A 363 -12.55 -16.12 6.33
N LYS A 364 -13.80 -16.06 5.84
CA LYS A 364 -14.10 -15.69 4.45
C LYS A 364 -13.58 -14.29 4.10
N LEU A 365 -13.74 -13.32 5.01
CA LEU A 365 -13.25 -11.95 4.80
C LEU A 365 -11.73 -11.87 4.74
N LEU A 366 -11.03 -12.47 5.70
CA LEU A 366 -9.56 -12.46 5.76
C LEU A 366 -8.95 -13.18 4.56
N GLU A 367 -9.52 -14.33 4.18
CA GLU A 367 -9.10 -15.06 3.00
C GLU A 367 -9.34 -14.26 1.71
N TRP A 368 -10.53 -13.65 1.57
CA TRP A 368 -10.83 -12.78 0.45
C TRP A 368 -9.83 -11.63 0.36
N TYR A 369 -9.53 -10.94 1.47
CA TYR A 369 -8.64 -9.79 1.45
C TYR A 369 -7.19 -10.18 1.15
N ARG A 370 -6.72 -11.33 1.67
CA ARG A 370 -5.42 -11.89 1.30
C ARG A 370 -5.34 -12.17 -0.21
N ASN A 371 -6.37 -12.81 -0.76
CA ASN A 371 -6.44 -13.14 -2.18
C ASN A 371 -6.57 -11.88 -3.05
N PHE A 372 -7.32 -10.87 -2.60
CA PHE A 372 -7.43 -9.56 -3.22
C PHE A 372 -6.05 -8.91 -3.37
N LYS A 373 -5.26 -8.81 -2.28
CA LYS A 373 -3.90 -8.24 -2.33
C LYS A 373 -2.99 -9.02 -3.26
N ALA A 374 -3.03 -10.36 -3.20
CA ALA A 374 -2.23 -11.22 -4.07
C ALA A 374 -2.59 -11.04 -5.56
N TRP A 375 -3.89 -10.93 -5.87
CA TRP A 375 -4.37 -10.67 -7.23
C TRP A 375 -3.95 -9.28 -7.71
N MET A 376 -4.08 -8.25 -6.88
CA MET A 376 -3.63 -6.89 -7.22
C MET A 376 -2.13 -6.85 -7.50
N ARG A 377 -1.32 -7.56 -6.71
CA ARG A 377 0.13 -7.72 -6.96
C ARG A 377 0.38 -8.38 -8.31
N GLN A 378 -0.28 -9.51 -8.58
CA GLN A 378 -0.07 -10.24 -9.82
C GLN A 378 -0.53 -9.45 -11.05
N LYS A 379 -1.68 -8.76 -10.96
CA LYS A 379 -2.19 -7.87 -12.00
C LYS A 379 -1.18 -6.76 -12.29
N PHE A 380 -0.69 -6.08 -11.27
CA PHE A 380 0.31 -5.03 -11.42
C PHE A 380 1.57 -5.52 -12.14
N ILE A 381 2.13 -6.64 -11.68
CA ILE A 381 3.34 -7.23 -12.28
C ILE A 381 3.08 -7.64 -13.73
N ASN A 382 2.00 -8.37 -14.00
CA ASN A 382 1.68 -8.83 -15.36
C ASN A 382 1.46 -7.67 -16.32
N THR A 383 0.77 -6.60 -15.88
CA THR A 383 0.55 -5.41 -16.71
C THR A 383 1.87 -4.73 -17.06
N LEU A 384 2.79 -4.59 -16.10
CA LEU A 384 4.12 -4.06 -16.36
C LEU A 384 4.93 -4.97 -17.29
N GLU A 385 4.98 -6.27 -17.03
CA GLU A 385 5.72 -7.23 -17.85
C GLU A 385 5.20 -7.23 -19.30
N ASN A 386 3.88 -7.25 -19.51
CA ASN A 386 3.27 -7.22 -20.83
C ASN A 386 3.55 -5.91 -21.59
N SER A 387 3.64 -4.78 -20.88
CA SER A 387 3.86 -3.48 -21.51
C SER A 387 5.33 -3.13 -21.71
N PHE A 388 6.23 -3.59 -20.83
CA PHE A 388 7.61 -3.12 -20.77
C PHE A 388 8.60 -4.13 -21.36
N LEU A 389 8.30 -5.42 -21.34
CA LEU A 389 9.13 -6.39 -22.02
C LEU A 389 8.96 -6.23 -23.55
N PRO A 390 10.05 -6.41 -24.33
CA PRO A 390 9.94 -6.54 -25.77
C PRO A 390 8.97 -7.69 -26.09
N SER A 391 8.03 -7.46 -27.00
CA SER A 391 7.28 -8.58 -27.56
C SER A 391 8.26 -9.49 -28.29
N ASP A 392 8.30 -10.79 -27.99
CA ASP A 392 9.10 -11.80 -28.69
C ASP A 392 8.64 -12.00 -30.17
N LYS A 393 8.05 -10.98 -30.80
CA LYS A 393 7.72 -10.95 -32.22
C LYS A 393 8.94 -10.44 -32.99
N GLY A 394 9.88 -11.36 -33.20
CA GLY A 394 10.81 -11.30 -34.33
C GLY A 394 10.09 -11.54 -35.65
#